data_AF-A0A2Z4UGR9-F1
#
_entry.id   AF-A0A2Z4UGR9-F1
#
_cell.length_a   1.000
_cell.length_b   1.000
_cell.length_c   1.000
_cell.angle_alpha   90.00
_cell.angle_beta   90.00
_cell.angle_gamma   90.00
#
_symmetry.space_group_name_H-M   'P 1'
#
loop_
_entity.id
_entity.type
_entity.pdbx_description
1 polymer ?
#
loop_
_entity_poly.entity_id
_entity_poly.type
_entity_poly.pdbx_seq_one_letter_code
_entity_poly.pdbx_strand_id
1 'polypeptide(L)'
;MDADAFSTITEFAVALAGFSGIVVAIAHRGDTFPSIDRYRTLTLLAYSLSAAFGSLLPMAVESLGFSGDEVWRIAGAVLAVVLAASIVISFLGTRRLDEDDRAGLSVAVGTLTAGGNGLLIVWLVVNSLTLASPSPLVFALIWQLGLSSLQFVRLVLARRG
;
A
#
# COMPACT_ATOMS: atom_id res chain seq x y z
N MET A 1 1.23 -11.20 19.90
CA MET A 1 1.81 -11.23 18.54
C MET A 1 3.05 -10.37 18.61
N ASP A 2 4.18 -10.89 18.15
CA ASP A 2 5.48 -10.33 18.52
C ASP A 2 5.80 -9.07 17.71
N ALA A 3 6.31 -8.04 18.39
CA ALA A 3 6.71 -6.77 17.78
C ALA A 3 7.67 -6.97 16.59
N ASP A 4 8.43 -8.07 16.61
CA ASP A 4 9.37 -8.49 15.57
C ASP A 4 8.71 -8.63 14.19
N ALA A 5 7.47 -9.13 14.12
CA ALA A 5 6.76 -9.28 12.86
C ALA A 5 6.42 -7.92 12.23
N PHE A 6 5.99 -6.95 13.05
CA PHE A 6 5.73 -5.58 12.58
C PHE A 6 7.01 -4.82 12.25
N SER A 7 8.10 -5.03 13.00
CA SER A 7 9.42 -4.47 12.65
C SER A 7 9.87 -4.98 11.28
N THR A 8 9.76 -6.29 11.04
CA THR A 8 10.12 -6.91 9.75
C THR A 8 9.30 -6.32 8.59
N ILE A 9 7.99 -6.15 8.76
CA ILE A 9 7.12 -5.51 7.74
C ILE A 9 7.56 -4.06 7.49
N THR A 10 7.85 -3.31 8.56
CA THR A 10 8.29 -1.91 8.47
C THR A 10 9.62 -1.80 7.71
N GLU A 11 10.60 -2.61 8.08
CA GLU A 11 11.92 -2.67 7.46
C GLU A 11 11.82 -3.02 5.98
N PHE A 12 11.04 -4.06 5.64
CA PHE A 12 10.84 -4.47 4.26
C PHE A 12 10.14 -3.38 3.43
N ALA A 13 9.13 -2.73 4.00
CA ALA A 13 8.41 -1.63 3.37
C ALA A 13 9.34 -0.44 3.07
N VAL A 14 10.14 -0.02 4.05
CA VAL A 14 11.12 1.07 3.90
C VAL A 14 12.21 0.71 2.89
N ALA A 15 12.72 -0.53 2.93
CA ALA A 15 13.70 -1.02 1.96
C ALA A 15 13.15 -0.99 0.53
N LEU A 16 11.92 -1.46 0.33
CA LEU A 16 11.25 -1.44 -0.97
C LEU A 16 11.03 -0.01 -1.47
N ALA A 17 10.58 0.91 -0.61
CA ALA A 17 10.42 2.31 -0.93
C ALA A 17 11.75 2.98 -1.32
N GLY A 18 12.80 2.79 -0.50
CA GLY A 18 14.11 3.38 -0.72
C GLY A 18 14.78 2.87 -1.99
N PHE A 19 14.77 1.55 -2.22
CA PHE A 19 15.31 0.97 -3.44
C PHE A 19 14.57 1.44 -4.70
N SER A 20 13.24 1.53 -4.63
CA SER A 20 12.42 2.05 -5.73
C SER A 20 12.76 3.51 -6.05
N GLY A 21 13.03 4.33 -5.04
CA GLY A 21 13.48 5.71 -5.24
C GLY A 21 14.80 5.80 -6.01
N ILE A 22 15.77 4.94 -5.69
CA ILE A 22 17.05 4.85 -6.41
C ILE A 22 16.83 4.45 -7.88
N VAL A 23 16.03 3.41 -8.12
CA VAL A 23 15.74 2.93 -9.49
C VAL A 23 15.07 4.02 -10.32
N VAL A 24 14.09 4.73 -9.76
CA VAL A 24 13.40 5.83 -10.44
C VAL A 24 14.37 6.98 -10.76
N ALA A 25 15.23 7.36 -9.80
CA ALA A 25 16.20 8.43 -9.98
C ALA A 25 17.24 8.11 -11.05
N ILE A 26 17.72 6.85 -11.12
CA ILE A 26 18.62 6.40 -12.18
C ILE A 26 17.90 6.35 -13.52
N ALA A 27 16.64 5.89 -13.54
CA ALA A 27 15.89 5.71 -14.77
C ALA A 27 15.58 7.02 -15.50
N HIS A 28 15.42 8.13 -14.78
CA HIS A 28 14.97 9.41 -15.33
C HIS A 28 16.03 10.51 -15.27
N ARG A 29 17.31 10.14 -15.36
CA ARG A 29 18.44 11.09 -15.24
C ARG A 29 18.59 12.04 -16.45
N GLY A 30 17.83 11.87 -17.53
CA GLY A 30 18.02 12.62 -18.77
C GLY A 30 16.79 12.98 -19.61
N ASP A 31 15.58 12.48 -19.29
CA ASP A 31 14.40 12.65 -20.15
C ASP A 31 13.08 12.81 -19.36
N THR A 32 12.07 13.33 -20.05
CA THR A 32 10.67 13.50 -19.57
C THR A 32 10.14 12.26 -18.88
N PHE A 33 9.64 12.42 -17.64
CA PHE A 33 9.07 11.36 -16.84
C PHE A 33 7.63 11.05 -17.31
N PRO A 34 7.37 9.89 -17.94
CA PRO A 34 6.04 9.58 -18.46
C PRO A 34 4.99 9.57 -17.35
N SER A 35 3.78 10.06 -17.63
CA SER A 35 2.72 10.16 -16.62
C SER A 35 2.31 8.79 -16.06
N ILE A 36 2.35 7.74 -16.89
CA ILE A 36 2.12 6.35 -16.46
C ILE A 36 3.18 5.85 -15.46
N ASP A 37 4.45 6.17 -15.66
CA ASP A 37 5.53 5.76 -14.75
C ASP A 37 5.47 6.56 -13.47
N ARG A 38 5.14 7.85 -13.53
CA ARG A 38 4.83 8.66 -12.35
C ARG A 38 3.69 8.08 -11.52
N TYR A 39 2.61 7.65 -12.18
CA TYR A 39 1.49 6.99 -11.50
C TYR A 39 1.93 5.67 -10.82
N ARG A 40 2.71 4.84 -11.50
CA ARG A 40 3.24 3.57 -10.95
C ARG A 40 4.17 3.81 -9.76
N THR A 41 5.08 4.78 -9.86
CA THR A 41 5.97 5.16 -8.77
C THR A 41 5.19 5.66 -7.55
N LEU A 42 4.20 6.54 -7.75
CA LEU A 42 3.41 7.07 -6.64
C LEU A 42 2.55 6.00 -5.99
N THR A 43 1.94 5.10 -6.76
CA THR A 43 1.14 3.98 -6.21
C THR A 43 2.01 2.97 -5.48
N LEU A 44 3.18 2.61 -6.03
CA LEU A 44 4.19 1.82 -5.32
C LEU A 44 4.52 2.44 -3.97
N LEU A 45 4.93 3.71 -3.96
CA LEU A 45 5.36 4.40 -2.75
C LEU A 45 4.20 4.51 -1.75
N ALA A 46 2.98 4.76 -2.22
CA ALA A 46 1.80 4.80 -1.36
C ALA A 46 1.55 3.44 -0.68
N TYR A 47 1.66 2.32 -1.42
CA TYR A 47 1.45 0.99 -0.84
C TYR A 47 2.56 0.59 0.13
N SER A 48 3.84 0.82 -0.20
CA SER A 48 4.94 0.54 0.72
C SER A 48 4.86 1.41 1.98
N LEU A 49 4.61 2.71 1.86
CA LEU A 49 4.46 3.57 3.04
C LEU A 49 3.20 3.23 3.86
N SER A 50 2.11 2.80 3.22
CA SER A 50 0.93 2.31 3.94
C SER A 50 1.26 1.05 4.75
N ALA A 51 2.09 0.16 4.23
CA ALA A 51 2.59 -0.99 4.98
C ALA A 51 3.51 -0.56 6.13
N ALA A 52 4.46 0.35 5.89
CA ALA A 52 5.41 0.83 6.90
C ALA A 52 4.75 1.58 8.06
N PHE A 53 3.86 2.53 7.75
CA PHE A 53 3.17 3.27 8.81
C PHE A 53 2.04 2.44 9.41
N GLY A 54 1.40 1.58 8.63
CA GLY A 54 0.36 0.66 9.09
C GLY A 54 0.87 -0.35 10.11
N SER A 55 2.10 -0.86 9.96
CA SER A 55 2.74 -1.75 10.94
C SER A 55 3.09 -1.06 12.26
N LEU A 56 3.26 0.26 12.24
CA LEU A 56 3.53 1.06 13.44
C LEU A 56 2.26 1.47 14.19
N LEU A 57 1.07 1.29 13.61
CA LEU A 57 -0.20 1.70 14.22
C LEU A 57 -0.47 1.08 15.60
N PRO A 58 -0.27 -0.24 15.83
CA PRO A 58 -0.51 -0.82 17.15
C PRO A 58 0.33 -0.16 18.25
N MET A 59 1.63 0.04 17.98
CA MET A 59 2.55 0.73 18.91
C MET A 59 2.13 2.19 19.14
N ALA A 60 1.73 2.90 18.08
CA ALA A 60 1.25 4.27 18.22
C ALA A 60 -0.02 4.34 19.07
N VAL A 61 -0.96 3.42 18.89
CA VAL A 61 -2.21 3.36 19.67
C VAL A 61 -1.94 2.99 21.13
N GLU A 62 -1.04 2.04 21.40
CA GLU A 62 -0.59 1.72 22.76
C GLU A 62 0.06 2.93 23.45
N SER A 63 0.85 3.71 22.71
CA SER A 63 1.49 4.92 23.24
C SER A 63 0.49 6.01 23.67
N LEU A 64 -0.73 5.97 23.14
CA LEU A 64 -1.84 6.85 23.52
C LEU A 64 -2.61 6.37 24.76
N GLY A 65 -2.22 5.23 25.36
CA GLY A 65 -2.81 4.69 26.58
C GLY A 65 -3.90 3.63 26.35
N PHE A 66 -4.17 3.26 25.11
CA PHE A 66 -5.06 2.13 24.80
C PHE A 66 -4.35 0.79 25.01
N SER A 67 -5.09 -0.27 25.31
CA SER A 67 -4.50 -1.60 25.54
C SER A 67 -5.44 -2.73 25.13
N GLY A 68 -4.87 -3.93 24.96
CA GLY A 68 -5.63 -5.13 24.61
C GLY A 68 -6.37 -5.00 23.27
N ASP A 69 -7.65 -5.33 23.28
CA ASP A 69 -8.49 -5.38 22.09
C ASP A 69 -8.68 -4.02 21.40
N GLU A 70 -8.64 -2.92 22.17
CA GLU A 70 -8.81 -1.56 21.64
C GLU A 70 -7.73 -1.20 20.63
N VAL A 71 -6.50 -1.68 20.85
CA VAL A 71 -5.36 -1.46 19.96
C VAL A 71 -5.66 -1.98 18.56
N TRP A 72 -6.15 -3.21 18.46
CA TRP A 72 -6.44 -3.85 17.18
C TRP A 72 -7.65 -3.24 16.47
N ARG A 73 -8.64 -2.80 17.25
CA ARG A 73 -9.83 -2.12 16.70
C ARG A 73 -9.48 -0.76 16.12
N ILE A 74 -8.71 0.06 16.84
CA ILE A 74 -8.32 1.39 16.39
C ILE A 74 -7.32 1.29 15.24
N ALA A 75 -6.26 0.49 15.38
CA ALA A 75 -5.28 0.30 14.31
C ALA A 75 -5.93 -0.26 13.03
N GLY A 76 -6.84 -1.23 13.18
CA GLY A 76 -7.59 -1.80 12.06
C GLY A 76 -8.49 -0.77 11.38
N ALA A 77 -9.23 0.03 12.15
CA ALA A 77 -10.09 1.09 11.61
C ALA A 77 -9.28 2.17 10.86
N VAL A 78 -8.14 2.59 11.42
CA VAL A 78 -7.25 3.56 10.77
C VAL A 78 -6.71 2.98 9.46
N LEU A 79 -6.22 1.74 9.46
CA LEU A 79 -5.73 1.12 8.23
C LEU A 79 -6.83 0.95 7.18
N ALA A 80 -8.06 0.63 7.59
CA ALA A 80 -9.20 0.54 6.67
C ALA A 80 -9.47 1.89 5.97
N VAL A 81 -9.37 3.01 6.69
CA VAL A 81 -9.49 4.35 6.10
C VAL A 81 -8.37 4.63 5.10
N VAL A 82 -7.13 4.26 5.45
CA VAL A 82 -5.97 4.39 4.54
C VAL A 82 -6.18 3.58 3.26
N LEU A 83 -6.67 2.34 3.36
CA LEU A 83 -6.99 1.51 2.19
C LEU A 83 -8.13 2.10 1.36
N ALA A 84 -9.16 2.66 1.98
CA ALA A 84 -10.25 3.30 1.25
C ALA A 84 -9.74 4.54 0.49
N ALA A 85 -8.90 5.35 1.14
CA ALA A 85 -8.25 6.48 0.53
C ALA A 85 -7.35 6.06 -0.64
N SER A 86 -6.61 4.95 -0.53
CA SER A 86 -5.75 4.45 -1.60
C SER A 86 -6.53 4.03 -2.86
N ILE A 87 -7.71 3.41 -2.69
CA ILE A 87 -8.62 3.10 -3.81
C ILE A 87 -9.08 4.39 -4.49
N VAL A 88 -9.54 5.38 -3.71
CA VAL A 88 -10.03 6.66 -4.24
C VAL A 88 -8.92 7.42 -4.97
N ILE A 89 -7.74 7.55 -4.35
CA ILE A 89 -6.58 8.23 -4.92
C ILE A 89 -6.13 7.53 -6.21
N SER A 90 -6.07 6.20 -6.23
CA SER A 90 -5.71 5.44 -7.43
C SER A 90 -6.73 5.68 -8.55
N PHE A 91 -8.03 5.60 -8.24
CA PHE A 91 -9.09 5.87 -9.20
C PHE A 91 -9.02 7.28 -9.78
N LEU A 92 -8.86 8.30 -8.93
CA LEU A 92 -8.70 9.68 -9.36
C LEU A 92 -7.38 9.89 -10.15
N GLY A 93 -6.32 9.19 -9.76
CA GLY A 93 -5.03 9.20 -10.45
C GLY A 93 -5.15 8.69 -11.88
N THR A 94 -5.87 7.58 -12.11
CA THR A 94 -6.11 7.08 -13.47
C THR A 94 -6.92 8.04 -14.33
N ARG A 95 -7.74 8.92 -13.73
CA ARG A 95 -8.50 9.95 -14.45
C ARG A 95 -7.65 11.14 -14.90
N ARG A 96 -6.45 11.29 -14.34
CA ARG A 96 -5.49 12.34 -14.73
C ARG A 96 -4.51 11.89 -15.81
N LEU A 97 -4.56 10.63 -16.23
CA LEU A 97 -3.75 10.11 -17.31
C LEU A 97 -4.42 10.42 -18.65
N ASP A 98 -3.60 10.69 -19.66
CA ASP A 98 -4.04 10.79 -21.05
C ASP A 98 -4.58 9.45 -21.55
N GLU A 99 -5.37 9.47 -22.63
CA GLU A 99 -6.10 8.30 -23.11
C GLU A 99 -5.15 7.17 -23.56
N ASP A 100 -4.04 7.52 -24.19
CA ASP A 100 -2.98 6.58 -24.61
C ASP A 100 -2.30 5.91 -23.40
N ASP A 101 -1.97 6.69 -22.36
CA ASP A 101 -1.37 6.19 -21.12
C ASP A 101 -2.35 5.31 -20.33
N ARG A 102 -3.64 5.67 -20.34
CA ARG A 102 -4.70 4.89 -19.70
C ARG A 102 -4.91 3.55 -20.40
N ALA A 103 -4.81 3.49 -21.73
CA ALA A 103 -4.87 2.24 -22.48
C ALA A 103 -3.72 1.29 -22.10
N GLY A 104 -2.58 1.82 -21.67
CA GLY A 104 -1.45 1.05 -21.12
C GLY A 104 -1.67 0.48 -19.71
N LEU A 105 -2.79 0.78 -19.05
CA LEU A 105 -3.13 0.21 -17.74
C LEU A 105 -3.73 -1.18 -17.87
N SER A 106 -3.27 -2.10 -17.01
CA SER A 106 -3.85 -3.43 -16.93
C SER A 106 -5.11 -3.37 -16.06
N VAL A 107 -6.26 -3.62 -16.67
CA VAL A 107 -7.54 -3.74 -15.97
C VAL A 107 -7.46 -4.81 -14.88
N ALA A 108 -6.79 -5.93 -15.15
CA ALA A 108 -6.61 -7.01 -14.18
C ALA A 108 -5.89 -6.53 -12.90
N VAL A 109 -4.83 -5.72 -13.04
CA VAL A 109 -4.10 -5.18 -11.88
C VAL A 109 -4.96 -4.17 -11.12
N GLY A 110 -5.73 -3.33 -11.83
CA GLY A 110 -6.68 -2.41 -11.21
C GLY A 110 -7.74 -3.14 -10.39
N THR A 111 -8.38 -4.15 -10.98
CA THR A 111 -9.40 -4.98 -10.32
C THR A 111 -8.82 -5.78 -9.16
N LEU A 112 -7.63 -6.36 -9.30
CA LEU A 112 -6.94 -7.07 -8.23
C LEU A 112 -6.69 -6.14 -7.03
N THR A 113 -6.19 -4.93 -7.31
CA THR A 113 -5.87 -3.95 -6.27
C THR A 113 -7.13 -3.46 -5.55
N ALA A 114 -8.14 -3.01 -6.31
CA ALA A 114 -9.39 -2.50 -5.74
C ALA A 114 -10.19 -3.59 -5.05
N GLY A 115 -10.28 -4.78 -5.64
CA GLY A 115 -10.98 -5.93 -5.07
C GLY A 115 -10.31 -6.45 -3.80
N GLY A 116 -8.99 -6.63 -3.81
CA GLY A 116 -8.23 -7.07 -2.63
C GLY A 116 -8.31 -6.05 -1.49
N ASN A 117 -8.10 -4.76 -1.78
CA ASN A 117 -8.27 -3.72 -0.76
C ASN A 117 -9.72 -3.64 -0.26
N GLY A 118 -10.71 -3.78 -1.14
CA GLY A 118 -12.14 -3.79 -0.75
C GLY A 118 -12.48 -4.93 0.22
N LEU A 119 -12.03 -6.14 -0.06
CA LEU A 119 -12.22 -7.29 0.83
C LEU A 119 -11.52 -7.08 2.18
N LEU A 120 -10.29 -6.57 2.17
CA LEU A 120 -9.55 -6.28 3.40
C LEU A 120 -10.18 -5.16 4.22
N ILE A 121 -10.73 -4.12 3.59
CA ILE A 121 -11.49 -3.07 4.27
C ILE A 121 -12.68 -3.68 5.01
N VAL A 122 -13.47 -4.52 4.34
CA VAL A 122 -14.61 -5.19 4.98
C VAL A 122 -14.14 -6.03 6.17
N TRP A 123 -13.06 -6.80 6.01
CA TRP A 123 -12.54 -7.62 7.09
C TRP A 123 -12.00 -6.79 8.27
N LEU A 124 -11.29 -5.71 8.01
CA LEU A 124 -10.79 -4.77 9.02
C LEU A 124 -11.93 -4.09 9.77
N VAL A 125 -12.99 -3.66 9.07
CA VAL A 125 -14.18 -3.05 9.68
C VAL A 125 -14.90 -4.06 10.57
N VAL A 126 -15.15 -5.27 10.08
CA VAL A 126 -15.76 -6.35 10.89
C VAL A 126 -14.89 -6.64 12.12
N ASN A 127 -13.57 -6.79 11.94
CA ASN A 127 -12.64 -7.02 13.04
C ASN A 127 -12.65 -5.90 14.08
N SER A 128 -12.75 -4.65 13.62
CA SER A 128 -12.81 -3.47 14.50
C SER A 128 -14.11 -3.41 15.30
N LEU A 129 -15.18 -4.07 14.85
CA LEU A 129 -16.46 -4.11 15.54
C LEU A 129 -16.62 -5.35 16.44
N THR A 130 -16.06 -6.50 16.05
CA THR A 130 -16.37 -7.79 16.70
C THR A 130 -15.16 -8.55 17.24
N LEU A 131 -14.18 -8.87 16.38
CA LEU A 131 -13.15 -9.87 16.67
C LEU A 131 -11.93 -9.33 17.42
N ALA A 132 -11.58 -8.05 17.23
CA ALA A 132 -10.39 -7.40 17.80
C ALA A 132 -9.08 -8.21 17.67
N SER A 133 -8.93 -8.96 16.57
CA SER A 133 -7.77 -9.80 16.30
C SER A 133 -6.68 -9.01 15.56
N PRO A 134 -5.38 -9.33 15.76
CA PRO A 134 -4.30 -8.73 14.98
C PRO A 134 -4.24 -9.22 13.52
N SER A 135 -4.81 -10.39 13.22
CA SER A 135 -4.64 -11.05 11.92
C SER A 135 -5.06 -10.19 10.72
N PRO A 136 -6.24 -9.53 10.71
CA PRO A 136 -6.68 -8.76 9.54
C PRO A 136 -5.76 -7.59 9.22
N LEU A 137 -5.16 -6.99 10.26
CA LEU A 137 -4.14 -5.94 10.11
C LEU A 137 -2.91 -6.51 9.40
N VAL A 138 -2.35 -7.62 9.88
CA VAL A 138 -1.15 -8.24 9.29
C VAL A 138 -1.38 -8.62 7.83
N PHE A 139 -2.51 -9.27 7.53
CA PHE A 139 -2.85 -9.65 6.16
C PHE A 139 -2.96 -8.42 5.24
N ALA A 140 -3.55 -7.32 5.73
CA ALA A 140 -3.65 -6.10 4.96
C ALA A 140 -2.27 -5.48 4.67
N LEU A 141 -1.34 -5.51 5.63
CA LEU A 141 0.02 -4.99 5.46
C LEU A 141 0.83 -5.83 4.46
N ILE A 142 0.76 -7.16 4.57
CA ILE A 142 1.40 -8.08 3.61
C ILE A 142 0.83 -7.86 2.20
N TRP A 143 -0.48 -7.67 2.10
CA TRP A 143 -1.12 -7.35 0.82
C TRP A 143 -0.60 -6.02 0.23
N GLN A 144 -0.43 -4.97 1.04
CA GLN A 144 0.17 -3.71 0.57
C GLN A 144 1.60 -3.91 0.07
N LEU A 145 2.41 -4.72 0.76
CA LEU A 145 3.75 -5.07 0.29
C LEU A 145 3.72 -5.82 -1.05
N GLY A 146 2.77 -6.74 -1.21
CA GLY A 146 2.54 -7.46 -2.46
C GLY A 146 2.18 -6.52 -3.62
N LEU A 147 1.26 -5.58 -3.40
CA LEU A 147 0.88 -4.57 -4.39
C LEU A 147 2.04 -3.64 -4.74
N SER A 148 2.80 -3.18 -3.74
CA SER A 148 4.00 -2.37 -3.95
C SER A 148 5.03 -3.11 -4.80
N SER A 149 5.28 -4.39 -4.48
CA SER A 149 6.22 -5.24 -5.23
C SER A 149 5.76 -5.46 -6.67
N LEU A 150 4.46 -5.66 -6.89
CA LEU A 150 3.90 -5.77 -8.24
C LEU A 150 4.12 -4.49 -9.06
N GLN A 151 3.85 -3.32 -8.48
CA GLN A 151 4.10 -2.05 -9.17
C GLN A 151 5.59 -1.84 -9.45
N PHE A 152 6.46 -2.22 -8.51
CA PHE A 152 7.91 -2.17 -8.71
C PHE A 152 8.34 -3.03 -9.91
N VAL A 153 7.90 -4.29 -9.96
CA VAL A 153 8.21 -5.18 -11.08
C VAL A 153 7.70 -4.60 -12.40
N ARG A 154 6.49 -4.04 -12.42
CA ARG A 154 5.95 -3.40 -13.64
C ARG A 154 6.73 -2.17 -14.05
N LEU A 155 7.16 -1.34 -13.10
CA LEU A 155 8.00 -0.17 -13.36
C LEU A 155 9.34 -0.58 -13.99
N VAL A 156 9.96 -1.66 -13.50
CA VAL A 156 11.25 -2.15 -14.00
C VAL A 156 11.11 -2.86 -15.35
N LEU A 157 10.10 -3.72 -15.51
CA LEU A 157 9.93 -4.55 -16.71
C LEU A 157 9.27 -3.82 -17.89
N ALA A 158 8.34 -2.89 -17.64
CA ALA A 158 7.67 -2.14 -18.71
C ALA A 158 8.65 -1.24 -19.49
N ARG A 159 9.87 -1.05 -19.00
CA ARG A 159 10.92 -0.26 -19.63
C ARG A 159 11.71 -1.04 -20.71
N ARG A 160 11.49 -2.35 -20.89
CA ARG A 160 12.21 -3.17 -21.90
C ARG A 160 11.50 -3.28 -23.26
N GLY A 161 10.64 -2.33 -23.62
CA GLY A 161 9.98 -2.23 -24.93
C GLY A 161 10.49 -1.05 -25.71
#